data_AF-A0A4Q3SXA0-F1
#
_entry.id   AF-A0A4Q3SXA0-F1
#
_cell.length_a   1.000
_cell.length_b   1.000
_cell.length_c   1.000
_cell.angle_alpha   90.00
_cell.angle_beta   90.00
_cell.angle_gamma   90.00
#
_symmetry.space_group_name_H-M   'P 1'
#
loop_
_entity.id
_entity.type
_entity.pdbx_description
1 polymer ?
#
loop_
_entity_poly.entity_id
_entity_poly.type
_entity_poly.pdbx_seq_one_letter_code
_entity_poly.pdbx_strand_id
1 'polypeptide(L)'
;MKKIIHFFVVILFLYGIISWFLIPYFFKKGDEFVLSDARSFVADNKNIFIYSRFYSAVNVYDTFGKFIASFPIKGYKGEEKLYLTQNNELAIAHPSDFSDRVTFYYSKDGKFLREDYLPIKDTINRDNQYYSVPLVCYKLYRKQNNKDVLILKQSYWKTLLTPPFSLLIGFFILFPTVFFEKLVFKD
;
A
#
# COMPACT_ATOMS: atom_id res chain seq x y z
N MET A 1 27.13 -25.55 2.00
CA MET A 1 26.65 -24.15 1.91
C MET A 1 25.69 -23.90 0.74
N LYS A 2 26.05 -24.18 -0.53
CA LYS A 2 25.18 -23.88 -1.70
C LYS A 2 23.77 -24.48 -1.63
N LYS A 3 23.63 -25.75 -1.24
CA LYS A 3 22.32 -26.43 -1.08
C LYS A 3 21.42 -25.79 -0.02
N ILE A 4 22.02 -25.29 1.07
CA ILE A 4 21.29 -24.63 2.17
C ILE A 4 20.75 -23.28 1.67
N ILE A 5 21.58 -22.50 0.98
CA ILE A 5 21.16 -21.22 0.39
C ILE A 5 20.02 -21.45 -0.60
N HIS A 6 20.15 -22.42 -1.50
CA HIS A 6 19.10 -22.74 -2.47
C HIS A 6 17.77 -23.12 -1.81
N PHE A 7 17.82 -23.96 -0.75
CA PHE A 7 16.64 -24.33 0.03
C PHE A 7 15.95 -23.11 0.68
N PHE A 8 16.71 -22.22 1.33
CA PHE A 8 16.15 -21.00 1.93
C PHE A 8 15.48 -20.11 0.88
N VAL A 9 16.06 -20.01 -0.31
CA VAL A 9 15.52 -19.15 -1.37
C VAL A 9 14.24 -19.73 -1.95
N VAL A 10 14.16 -21.05 -2.14
CA VAL A 10 12.91 -21.72 -2.56
C VAL A 10 11.81 -21.50 -1.53
N ILE A 11 12.13 -21.62 -0.23
CA ILE A 11 11.17 -21.33 0.84
C ILE A 11 10.69 -19.87 0.77
N LEU A 12 11.60 -18.91 0.61
CA LEU A 12 11.24 -17.49 0.50
C LEU A 12 10.38 -17.20 -0.72
N PHE A 13 10.65 -17.86 -1.84
CA PHE A 13 9.86 -17.72 -3.06
C PHE A 13 8.45 -18.30 -2.89
N LEU A 14 8.33 -19.53 -2.36
CA LEU A 14 7.05 -20.14 -2.04
C LEU A 14 6.26 -19.30 -1.03
N TYR A 15 6.93 -18.82 0.02
CA TYR A 15 6.35 -17.88 0.97
C TYR A 15 5.85 -16.62 0.27
N GLY A 16 6.66 -16.00 -0.59
CA GLY A 16 6.27 -14.82 -1.37
C GLY A 16 5.02 -15.06 -2.22
N ILE A 17 4.92 -16.21 -2.89
CA ILE A 17 3.75 -16.59 -3.71
C ILE A 17 2.53 -16.74 -2.80
N ILE A 18 2.63 -17.59 -1.78
CA ILE A 18 1.53 -17.87 -0.85
C ILE A 18 1.06 -16.57 -0.20
N SER A 19 2.00 -15.74 0.24
CA SER A 19 1.74 -14.44 0.84
C SER A 19 1.05 -13.48 -0.13
N TRP A 20 1.45 -13.44 -1.41
CA TRP A 20 0.82 -12.59 -2.43
C TRP A 20 -0.66 -12.95 -2.62
N PHE A 21 -0.98 -14.24 -2.60
CA PHE A 21 -2.35 -14.72 -2.80
C PHE A 21 -3.19 -14.76 -1.53
N LEU A 22 -2.60 -14.96 -0.35
CA LEU A 22 -3.35 -15.17 0.89
C LEU A 22 -3.43 -13.94 1.80
N ILE A 23 -2.34 -13.15 1.93
CA ILE A 23 -2.30 -12.02 2.87
C ILE A 23 -3.44 -11.01 2.66
N PRO A 24 -3.82 -10.63 1.41
CA PRO A 24 -4.95 -9.74 1.18
C PRO A 24 -6.27 -10.25 1.78
N TYR A 25 -6.48 -11.57 1.80
CA TYR A 25 -7.71 -12.20 2.28
C TYR A 25 -7.74 -12.41 3.79
N PHE A 26 -6.56 -12.52 4.43
CA PHE A 26 -6.44 -12.70 5.87
C PHE A 26 -6.22 -11.40 6.64
N PHE A 27 -6.27 -10.25 5.95
CA PHE A 27 -6.25 -8.96 6.60
C PHE A 27 -7.43 -8.83 7.58
N LYS A 28 -7.10 -8.61 8.86
CA LYS A 28 -8.10 -8.40 9.91
C LYS A 28 -8.28 -6.90 10.14
N LYS A 29 -9.55 -6.48 10.22
CA LYS A 29 -9.91 -5.12 10.63
C LYS A 29 -9.24 -4.79 11.97
N GLY A 30 -8.57 -3.64 12.05
CA GLY A 30 -7.87 -3.18 13.25
C GLY A 30 -6.38 -3.47 13.28
N ASP A 31 -5.88 -4.37 12.42
CA ASP A 31 -4.44 -4.63 12.32
C ASP A 31 -3.78 -3.66 11.34
N GLU A 32 -2.61 -3.12 11.69
CA GLU A 32 -1.84 -2.26 10.80
C GLU A 32 -1.26 -3.07 9.65
N PHE A 33 -1.64 -2.74 8.41
CA PHE A 33 -0.98 -3.32 7.24
C PHE A 33 0.34 -2.63 6.88
N VAL A 34 1.21 -3.35 6.17
CA VAL A 34 2.48 -2.81 5.69
C VAL A 34 2.24 -1.89 4.50
N LEU A 35 2.80 -0.68 4.53
CA LEU A 35 2.62 0.38 3.53
C LEU A 35 3.41 0.13 2.23
N SER A 36 3.87 -1.11 2.00
CA SER A 36 4.66 -1.53 0.83
C SER A 36 3.95 -1.29 -0.51
N ASP A 37 2.60 -1.30 -0.51
CA ASP A 37 1.74 -0.96 -1.64
C ASP A 37 0.75 0.16 -1.29
N ALA A 38 1.15 1.10 -0.44
CA ALA A 38 0.36 2.29 -0.19
C ALA A 38 0.41 3.23 -1.41
N ARG A 39 -0.72 3.38 -2.10
CA ARG A 39 -0.83 4.08 -3.40
C ARG A 39 -1.21 5.54 -3.28
N SER A 40 -1.93 5.87 -2.21
CA SER A 40 -2.44 7.23 -1.99
C SER A 40 -2.72 7.42 -0.51
N PHE A 41 -2.69 8.67 -0.09
CA PHE A 41 -3.09 9.06 1.25
C PHE A 41 -3.84 10.39 1.17
N VAL A 42 -4.67 10.63 2.18
CA VAL A 42 -5.30 11.92 2.43
C VAL A 42 -5.19 12.22 3.92
N ALA A 43 -5.19 13.50 4.28
CA ALA A 43 -5.15 13.91 5.67
C ALA A 43 -6.32 14.85 5.96
N ASP A 44 -6.83 14.76 7.18
CA ASP A 44 -7.63 15.82 7.78
C ASP A 44 -6.85 16.42 8.98
N ASN A 45 -7.49 17.32 9.73
CA ASN A 45 -6.84 17.99 10.86
C ASN A 45 -6.43 17.05 12.02
N LYS A 46 -6.94 15.81 12.05
CA LYS A 46 -6.74 14.85 13.15
C LYS A 46 -6.03 13.58 12.70
N ASN A 47 -6.28 13.13 11.48
CA ASN A 47 -5.94 11.81 11.01
C ASN A 47 -5.31 11.84 9.61
N ILE A 48 -4.47 10.85 9.36
CA ILE A 48 -3.90 10.54 8.06
C ILE A 48 -4.44 9.18 7.64
N PHE A 49 -5.09 9.14 6.48
CA PHE A 49 -5.68 7.95 5.89
C PHE A 49 -4.78 7.48 4.76
N ILE A 50 -4.32 6.24 4.82
CA ILE A 50 -3.43 5.66 3.81
C ILE A 50 -4.12 4.46 3.18
N TYR A 51 -4.33 4.50 1.87
CA TYR A 51 -4.94 3.43 1.10
C TYR A 51 -3.88 2.48 0.55
N SER A 52 -4.10 1.16 0.76
CA SER A 52 -3.38 0.11 0.05
C SER A 52 -4.31 -0.70 -0.83
N ARG A 53 -3.91 -0.83 -2.10
CA ARG A 53 -4.58 -1.69 -3.08
C ARG A 53 -4.37 -3.16 -2.76
N PHE A 54 -3.14 -3.56 -2.42
CA PHE A 54 -2.83 -4.95 -2.09
C PHE A 54 -3.71 -5.50 -0.96
N TYR A 55 -3.91 -4.73 0.10
CA TYR A 55 -4.77 -5.12 1.23
C TYR A 55 -6.25 -4.77 1.03
N SER A 56 -6.61 -4.05 -0.03
CA SER A 56 -7.94 -3.45 -0.22
C SER A 56 -8.46 -2.79 1.07
N ALA A 57 -7.61 -1.99 1.69
CA ALA A 57 -7.84 -1.48 3.04
C ALA A 57 -7.26 -0.07 3.20
N VAL A 58 -7.73 0.62 4.25
CA VAL A 58 -7.20 1.91 4.68
C VAL A 58 -6.65 1.78 6.09
N ASN A 59 -5.41 2.22 6.29
CA ASN A 59 -4.84 2.46 7.61
C ASN A 59 -5.13 3.91 8.02
N VAL A 60 -5.45 4.11 9.28
CA VAL A 60 -5.66 5.42 9.90
C VAL A 60 -4.54 5.64 10.91
N TYR A 61 -3.87 6.77 10.77
CA TYR A 61 -2.85 7.26 11.69
C TYR A 61 -3.30 8.60 12.26
N ASP A 62 -2.79 8.98 13.43
CA ASP A 62 -2.88 10.37 13.86
C ASP A 62 -1.92 11.26 13.05
N THR A 63 -2.02 12.58 13.24
CA THR A 63 -1.10 13.55 12.61
C THR A 63 0.34 13.48 13.10
N PHE A 64 0.65 12.60 14.06
CA PHE A 64 2.00 12.29 14.55
C PHE A 64 2.51 10.94 14.04
N GLY A 65 1.74 10.22 13.21
CA GLY A 65 2.13 8.96 12.60
C GLY A 65 1.91 7.74 13.47
N LYS A 66 1.18 7.86 14.59
CA LYS A 66 0.78 6.72 15.41
C LYS A 66 -0.41 6.03 14.77
N PHE A 67 -0.33 4.71 14.60
CA PHE A 67 -1.43 3.90 14.12
C PHE A 67 -2.64 3.98 15.07
N ILE A 68 -3.83 4.17 14.50
CA ILE A 68 -5.11 4.22 15.22
C ILE A 68 -5.92 2.97 14.93
N ALA A 69 -6.21 2.71 13.65
CA ALA A 69 -7.10 1.65 13.21
C ALA A 69 -6.90 1.35 11.73
N SER A 70 -7.49 0.25 11.27
CA SER A 70 -7.56 -0.08 9.86
C SER A 70 -8.91 -0.68 9.51
N PHE A 71 -9.35 -0.52 8.27
CA PHE A 71 -10.61 -1.08 7.81
C PHE A 71 -10.56 -1.51 6.34
N PRO A 72 -11.25 -2.61 5.99
CA PRO A 72 -11.37 -3.04 4.62
C PRO A 72 -12.28 -2.09 3.83
N ILE A 73 -12.01 -1.98 2.55
CA ILE A 73 -12.82 -1.20 1.60
C ILE A 73 -13.08 -2.04 0.35
N LYS A 74 -14.14 -1.68 -0.37
CA LYS A 74 -14.37 -2.15 -1.72
C LYS A 74 -13.45 -1.34 -2.63
N GLY A 75 -12.51 -2.02 -3.25
CA GLY A 75 -11.66 -1.46 -4.30
C GLY A 75 -11.66 -2.40 -5.48
N TYR A 76 -11.66 -1.84 -6.69
CA TYR A 76 -11.32 -2.62 -7.88
C TYR A 76 -9.80 -2.85 -7.90
N LYS A 77 -9.36 -3.79 -8.75
CA LYS A 77 -7.93 -4.05 -8.96
C LYS A 77 -7.43 -3.12 -10.07
N GLY A 78 -7.26 -1.82 -9.81
CA GLY A 78 -6.89 -0.80 -10.81
C GLY A 78 -5.92 0.27 -10.28
N GLU A 79 -5.97 1.48 -10.84
CA GLU A 79 -5.17 2.62 -10.36
C GLU A 79 -5.95 3.51 -9.39
N GLU A 80 -6.76 2.91 -8.52
CA GLU A 80 -7.60 3.68 -7.58
C GLU A 80 -6.76 4.56 -6.66
N LYS A 81 -7.33 5.70 -6.30
CA LYS A 81 -6.79 6.64 -5.32
C LYS A 81 -7.85 6.94 -4.27
N LEU A 82 -7.35 7.27 -3.10
CA LEU A 82 -8.10 7.77 -1.97
C LEU A 82 -8.21 9.29 -2.06
N TYR A 83 -9.42 9.79 -1.82
CA TYR A 83 -9.77 11.20 -1.79
C TYR A 83 -10.53 11.51 -0.51
N LEU A 84 -10.43 12.76 -0.04
CA LEU A 84 -11.26 13.31 1.01
C LEU A 84 -12.23 14.31 0.36
N THR A 85 -13.53 14.07 0.50
CA THR A 85 -14.57 14.91 -0.09
C THR A 85 -14.83 16.15 0.76
N GLN A 86 -15.56 17.13 0.22
CA GLN A 86 -15.95 18.32 0.98
C GLN A 86 -16.90 17.98 2.15
N ASN A 87 -17.64 16.88 2.02
CA ASN A 87 -18.53 16.35 3.06
C ASN A 87 -17.78 15.53 4.12
N ASN A 88 -16.44 15.57 4.13
CA ASN A 88 -15.59 14.87 5.11
C ASN A 88 -15.73 13.33 5.03
N GLU A 89 -16.01 12.82 3.82
CA GLU A 89 -16.08 11.40 3.50
C GLU A 89 -14.81 10.95 2.77
N LEU A 90 -14.47 9.68 2.90
CA LEU A 90 -13.41 9.05 2.14
C LEU A 90 -14.00 8.48 0.84
N ALA A 91 -13.42 8.82 -0.29
CA ALA A 91 -13.82 8.31 -1.59
C ALA A 91 -12.67 7.52 -2.23
N ILE A 92 -12.99 6.32 -2.72
CA ILE A 92 -12.07 5.48 -3.51
C ILE A 92 -12.55 5.54 -4.94
N ALA A 93 -11.75 6.14 -5.82
CA ALA A 93 -12.07 6.27 -7.23
C ALA A 93 -10.84 6.14 -8.11
N HIS A 94 -11.08 5.79 -9.37
CA HIS A 94 -10.04 5.82 -10.39
C HIS A 94 -9.74 7.27 -10.80
N PRO A 95 -8.47 7.66 -11.03
CA PRO A 95 -8.08 9.01 -11.42
C PRO A 95 -8.41 9.40 -12.87
N SER A 96 -9.07 8.54 -13.66
CA SER A 96 -9.34 8.81 -15.09
C SER A 96 -10.76 9.29 -15.33
N ASP A 97 -10.91 10.23 -16.27
CA ASP A 97 -12.19 10.87 -16.64
C ASP A 97 -13.14 9.99 -17.49
N PHE A 98 -12.80 8.73 -17.79
CA PHE A 98 -13.66 7.84 -18.57
C PHE A 98 -14.86 7.35 -17.73
N SER A 99 -16.06 7.55 -18.27
CA SER A 99 -17.39 7.58 -17.63
C SER A 99 -17.97 6.28 -17.08
N ASP A 100 -17.21 5.19 -17.02
CA ASP A 100 -17.75 3.86 -16.68
C ASP A 100 -17.23 3.33 -15.34
N ARG A 101 -16.78 4.22 -14.43
CA ARG A 101 -16.07 3.81 -13.21
C ARG A 101 -16.82 4.21 -11.95
N VAL A 102 -16.91 3.25 -11.04
CA VAL A 102 -17.59 3.37 -9.74
C VAL A 102 -16.69 4.06 -8.74
N THR A 103 -17.25 5.00 -7.99
CA THR A 103 -16.67 5.59 -6.79
C THR A 103 -17.36 4.98 -5.57
N PHE A 104 -16.57 4.49 -4.61
CA PHE A 104 -17.10 4.02 -3.33
C PHE A 104 -16.82 5.04 -2.23
N TYR A 105 -17.86 5.38 -1.47
CA TYR A 105 -17.77 6.34 -0.37
C TYR A 105 -17.84 5.66 0.98
N TYR A 106 -17.02 6.12 1.90
CA TYR A 106 -16.87 5.63 3.26
C TYR A 106 -16.85 6.79 4.24
N SER A 107 -17.35 6.55 5.43
CA SER A 107 -17.04 7.41 6.57
C SER A 107 -15.59 7.20 7.02
N LYS A 108 -15.08 8.12 7.86
CA LYS A 108 -13.70 8.08 8.36
C LYS A 108 -13.41 6.95 9.36
N ASP A 109 -14.46 6.35 9.92
CA ASP A 109 -14.41 5.13 10.74
C ASP A 109 -14.57 3.84 9.90
N GLY A 110 -14.70 3.96 8.58
CA GLY A 110 -14.71 2.84 7.65
C GLY A 110 -16.07 2.21 7.39
N LYS A 111 -17.18 2.91 7.70
CA LYS A 111 -18.53 2.46 7.32
C LYS A 111 -18.76 2.80 5.85
N PHE A 112 -19.19 1.81 5.07
CA PHE A 112 -19.64 2.04 3.69
C PHE A 112 -20.88 2.93 3.67
N LEU A 113 -20.87 3.96 2.82
CA LEU A 113 -21.96 4.93 2.70
C LEU A 113 -22.76 4.72 1.42
N ARG A 114 -22.09 4.76 0.26
CA ARG A 114 -22.73 4.63 -1.07
C ARG A 114 -21.74 4.29 -2.17
N GLU A 115 -22.27 3.91 -3.33
CA GLU A 115 -21.54 3.80 -4.59
C GLU A 115 -22.16 4.74 -5.63
N ASP A 116 -21.33 5.45 -6.40
CA ASP A 116 -21.78 6.33 -7.48
C ASP A 116 -21.00 6.02 -8.77
N TYR A 117 -21.64 6.23 -9.92
CA TYR A 117 -21.08 5.91 -11.25
C TYR A 117 -20.56 7.16 -11.99
N LEU A 118 -20.45 8.28 -11.27
CA LEU A 118 -19.97 9.54 -11.82
C LEU A 118 -18.52 9.80 -11.38
N PRO A 119 -17.71 10.45 -12.22
CA PRO A 119 -16.39 10.89 -11.81
C PRO A 119 -16.48 11.83 -10.61
N ILE A 120 -15.50 11.77 -9.71
CA ILE A 120 -15.42 12.69 -8.56
C ILE A 120 -15.29 14.10 -9.11
N LYS A 121 -16.36 14.89 -9.01
CA LYS A 121 -16.39 16.30 -9.40
C LYS A 121 -15.87 17.23 -8.30
N ASP A 122 -15.72 16.72 -7.08
CA ASP A 122 -15.26 17.52 -5.95
C ASP A 122 -13.77 17.86 -6.09
N THR A 123 -13.49 19.16 -6.00
CA THR A 123 -12.15 19.70 -5.82
C THR A 123 -11.46 18.98 -4.68
N ILE A 124 -10.54 18.09 -5.01
CA ILE A 124 -9.73 17.32 -4.08
C ILE A 124 -8.96 18.32 -3.24
N ASN A 125 -9.29 18.43 -1.96
CA ASN A 125 -8.54 19.26 -1.03
C ASN A 125 -7.19 18.54 -0.78
N ARG A 126 -6.22 18.75 -1.68
CA ARG A 126 -4.85 18.30 -1.46
C ARG A 126 -4.28 19.21 -0.39
N ASP A 127 -4.23 18.70 0.84
CA ASP A 127 -3.45 19.36 1.87
C ASP A 127 -1.97 19.31 1.47
N ASN A 128 -1.49 20.40 0.88
CA ASN A 128 -0.12 20.55 0.37
C ASN A 128 0.95 20.47 1.47
N GLN A 129 0.54 20.31 2.75
CA GLN A 129 1.44 20.12 3.87
C GLN A 129 2.02 18.70 3.97
N TYR A 130 1.38 17.71 3.36
CA TYR A 130 1.81 16.31 3.43
C TYR A 130 2.26 15.80 2.06
N TYR A 131 3.40 15.13 2.01
CA TYR A 131 3.86 14.48 0.79
C TYR A 131 4.59 13.16 1.10
N SER A 132 4.49 12.21 0.17
CA SER A 132 5.28 10.99 0.18
C SER A 132 6.32 11.06 -0.95
N VAL A 133 7.51 10.53 -0.68
CA VAL A 133 8.57 10.40 -1.70
C VAL A 133 8.22 9.19 -2.58
N PRO A 134 8.30 9.29 -3.92
CA PRO A 134 7.67 8.32 -4.80
C PRO A 134 8.37 6.97 -4.71
N LEU A 135 7.65 5.99 -4.18
CA LEU A 135 7.51 4.62 -4.71
C LEU A 135 6.82 3.69 -3.71
N VAL A 136 6.80 4.04 -2.42
CA VAL A 136 6.21 3.23 -1.36
C VAL A 136 5.97 4.17 -0.17
N CYS A 137 4.77 4.24 0.44
CA CYS A 137 4.55 5.11 1.62
C CYS A 137 5.19 4.56 2.91
N TYR A 138 6.40 4.00 2.84
CA TYR A 138 7.15 3.58 4.04
C TYR A 138 7.68 4.78 4.84
N LYS A 139 7.72 5.97 4.23
CA LYS A 139 8.01 7.26 4.86
C LYS A 139 6.99 8.32 4.43
N LEU A 140 6.44 9.06 5.40
CA LEU A 140 5.59 10.21 5.16
C LEU A 140 6.17 11.44 5.84
N TYR A 141 6.21 12.56 5.13
CA TYR A 141 6.74 13.83 5.62
C TYR A 141 5.64 14.89 5.72
N ARG A 142 5.76 15.76 6.73
CA ARG A 142 5.02 17.02 6.86
C ARG A 142 5.95 18.18 6.61
N LYS A 143 5.49 19.19 5.89
CA LYS A 143 6.16 20.49 5.85
C LYS A 143 5.72 21.31 7.07
N GLN A 144 6.64 21.59 7.99
CA GLN A 144 6.41 22.47 9.15
C GLN A 144 7.50 23.53 9.21
N ASN A 145 7.11 24.81 9.19
CA ASN A 145 8.04 25.94 9.25
C ASN A 145 9.18 25.85 8.22
N ASN A 146 8.84 25.52 6.97
CA ASN A 146 9.80 25.28 5.86
C ASN A 146 10.80 24.14 6.09
N LYS A 147 10.56 23.25 7.04
CA LYS A 147 11.33 22.03 7.26
C LYS A 147 10.49 20.79 7.00
N ASP A 148 11.14 19.74 6.53
CA ASP A 148 10.52 18.44 6.31
C ASP A 148 10.62 17.62 7.61
N VAL A 149 9.47 17.29 8.19
CA VAL A 149 9.36 16.51 9.42
C VAL A 149 8.88 15.12 9.06
N LEU A 150 9.68 14.10 9.34
CA LEU A 150 9.28 12.71 9.18
C LEU A 150 8.21 12.36 10.21
N ILE A 151 7.00 12.06 9.75
CA ILE A 151 5.86 11.72 10.62
C ILE A 151 5.72 10.21 10.77
N LEU A 152 5.86 9.49 9.65
CA LEU A 152 5.62 8.06 9.62
C LEU A 152 6.84 7.38 9.03
N LYS A 153 7.32 6.33 9.70
CA LYS A 153 8.37 5.44 9.19
C LYS A 153 8.04 4.00 9.57
N GLN A 154 7.73 3.16 8.58
CA GLN A 154 7.63 1.73 8.81
C GLN A 154 8.98 1.03 8.67
N SER A 155 9.13 -0.11 9.35
CA SER A 155 10.35 -0.91 9.33
C SER A 155 10.64 -1.43 7.93
N TYR A 156 11.86 -1.19 7.45
CA TYR A 156 12.34 -1.67 6.16
C TYR A 156 12.21 -3.20 6.03
N TRP A 157 12.48 -3.95 7.10
CA TRP A 157 12.36 -5.41 7.12
C TRP A 157 10.91 -5.88 6.95
N LYS A 158 9.94 -5.17 7.54
CA LYS A 158 8.52 -5.48 7.34
C LYS A 158 8.12 -5.29 5.87
N THR A 159 8.58 -4.21 5.24
CA THR A 159 8.36 -3.94 3.81
C THR A 159 9.00 -5.00 2.91
N LEU A 160 10.25 -5.37 3.21
CA LEU A 160 11.04 -6.32 2.42
C LEU A 160 10.45 -7.74 2.42
N LEU A 161 9.91 -8.17 3.56
CA LEU A 161 9.34 -9.51 3.74
C LEU A 161 7.88 -9.59 3.26
N THR A 162 7.25 -8.46 2.94
CA THR A 162 5.93 -8.45 2.32
C THR A 162 6.01 -8.53 0.80
N PRO A 163 5.03 -9.18 0.15
CA PRO A 163 4.91 -9.13 -1.31
C PRO A 163 4.66 -7.67 -1.77
N PRO A 164 5.21 -7.21 -2.93
CA PRO A 164 5.97 -7.94 -3.96
C PRO A 164 7.45 -8.16 -3.63
N PHE A 165 8.01 -7.51 -2.62
CA PHE A 165 9.46 -7.47 -2.43
C PHE A 165 10.06 -8.83 -2.10
N SER A 166 9.35 -9.66 -1.32
CA SER A 166 9.78 -11.04 -1.04
C SER A 166 9.86 -11.92 -2.30
N LEU A 167 8.94 -11.76 -3.25
CA LEU A 167 8.97 -12.44 -4.55
C LEU A 167 10.15 -11.96 -5.41
N LEU A 168 10.38 -10.65 -5.43
CA LEU A 168 11.46 -10.03 -6.20
C LEU A 168 12.82 -10.51 -5.69
N ILE A 169 13.01 -10.57 -4.36
CA ILE A 169 14.22 -11.11 -3.75
C ILE A 169 14.39 -12.60 -4.06
N GLY A 170 13.32 -13.39 -3.97
CA GLY A 170 13.34 -14.79 -4.39
C GLY A 170 13.81 -14.92 -5.84
N PHE A 171 13.28 -14.11 -6.75
CA PHE A 171 13.67 -14.10 -8.15
C PHE A 171 15.13 -13.69 -8.37
N PHE A 172 15.60 -12.60 -7.74
CA PHE A 172 16.97 -12.11 -7.90
C PHE A 172 18.03 -13.02 -7.27
N ILE A 173 17.66 -13.91 -6.35
CA ILE A 173 18.61 -14.90 -5.79
C ILE A 173 18.52 -16.24 -6.55
N LEU A 174 17.32 -16.68 -6.96
CA LEU A 174 17.13 -17.90 -7.76
C LEU A 174 17.68 -17.76 -9.18
N PHE A 175 17.46 -16.62 -9.83
CA PHE A 175 17.82 -16.44 -11.22
C PHE A 175 19.33 -16.56 -11.44
N PRO A 176 20.21 -15.89 -10.68
CA PRO A 176 21.65 -16.09 -10.83
C PRO A 176 22.07 -17.50 -10.44
N THR A 177 21.54 -18.09 -9.37
CA THR A 177 21.98 -19.42 -8.94
C THR A 177 21.63 -20.52 -9.94
N VAL A 178 20.43 -20.49 -10.53
CA VAL A 178 20.01 -21.48 -11.54
C VAL A 178 20.60 -21.18 -12.92
N PHE A 179 20.71 -19.91 -13.30
CA PHE A 179 21.17 -19.51 -14.64
C PHE A 179 22.70 -19.59 -14.77
N PHE A 180 23.47 -19.19 -13.75
CA PHE A 180 24.92 -19.41 -13.74
C PHE A 180 25.28 -20.89 -13.63
N GLU A 181 24.49 -21.73 -12.94
CA GLU A 181 24.72 -23.18 -12.95
C GLU A 181 24.60 -23.79 -14.35
N LYS A 182 23.68 -23.30 -15.20
CA LYS A 182 23.53 -23.78 -16.58
C LYS A 182 24.49 -23.16 -17.60
N LEU A 183 25.10 -22.02 -17.30
CA LEU A 183 26.03 -21.31 -18.21
C LEU A 183 27.50 -21.55 -17.89
N VAL A 184 27.86 -21.77 -16.62
CA VAL A 184 29.26 -21.97 -16.19
C VAL A 184 29.64 -23.45 -16.15
N PHE A 185 28.67 -24.36 -16.05
CA PHE A 185 28.92 -25.81 -16.02
C PHE A 185 28.36 -26.56 -17.25
N LYS A 186 28.27 -25.87 -18.40
CA LYS A 186 28.21 -26.57 -19.69
C LYS A 186 29.62 -27.04 -20.05
N ASP A 187 30.03 -28.14 -19.44
CA ASP A 187 30.96 -29.12 -20.01
C ASP A 187 30.18 -30.43 -20.21
#